data_AF-A0AA41SN56-F1
#
_entry.id   AF-A0AA41SN56-F1
#
_cell.length_a   1.000
_cell.length_b   1.000
_cell.length_c   1.000
_cell.angle_alpha   90.00
_cell.angle_beta   90.00
_cell.angle_gamma   90.00
#
_symmetry.space_group_name_H-M   'P 1'
#
loop_
_entity.id
_entity.type
_entity.pdbx_description
1 polymer ?
#
loop_
_entity_poly.entity_id
_entity_poly.type
_entity_poly.pdbx_seq_one_letter_code
_entity_poly.pdbx_strand_id
1 'polypeptide(L)'
;MINEAFEIKGCGHSYCSECMVRYVQSKIEENVISIGCPEIDCHGVLEPEICQSILPPEVFNRWGKALCEALILGTQKFYCPFKDCSALLHNEGGRKKILQSECPHCNRLFVHNVKFHGTQG
;
A
#
# COMPACT_ATOMS: atom_id res chain seq x y z
N MET A 1 23.45 -27.16 -0.57
CA MET A 1 22.37 -26.28 -1.07
C MET A 1 22.88 -24.86 -0.90
N ILE A 2 23.06 -24.15 -2.01
CA ILE A 2 23.56 -22.78 -2.01
C ILE A 2 22.43 -21.89 -1.46
N ASN A 3 22.62 -21.34 -0.27
CA ASN A 3 21.74 -20.31 0.25
C ASN A 3 22.06 -19.04 -0.54
N GLU A 4 21.37 -18.85 -1.66
CA GLU A 4 21.48 -17.63 -2.46
C GLU A 4 21.16 -16.41 -1.57
N ALA A 5 22.02 -15.40 -1.65
CA ALA A 5 21.88 -14.17 -0.90
C ALA A 5 20.93 -13.23 -1.65
N PHE A 6 19.87 -12.80 -0.98
CA PHE A 6 18.92 -11.82 -1.45
C PHE A 6 19.29 -10.44 -0.89
N GLU A 7 19.74 -9.55 -1.76
CA GLU A 7 20.09 -8.17 -1.39
C GLU A 7 18.87 -7.26 -1.41
N ILE A 8 18.72 -6.46 -0.36
CA ILE A 8 17.67 -5.45 -0.25
C ILE A 8 18.15 -4.15 -0.86
N LYS A 9 17.43 -3.70 -1.90
CA LYS A 9 17.70 -2.43 -2.55
C LYS A 9 17.57 -1.27 -1.56
N GLY A 10 18.52 -0.33 -1.63
CA GLY A 10 18.51 0.89 -0.83
C GLY A 10 19.21 0.79 0.52
N CYS A 11 19.70 -0.38 0.93
CA CYS A 11 20.49 -0.51 2.17
C CYS A 11 21.67 -1.47 2.13
N GLY A 12 21.81 -2.29 1.08
CA GLY A 12 22.95 -3.22 0.94
C GLY A 12 22.94 -4.39 1.92
N HIS A 13 21.88 -4.55 2.72
CA HIS A 13 21.69 -5.70 3.58
C HIS A 13 21.26 -6.91 2.75
N SER A 14 21.85 -8.07 3.04
CA SER A 14 21.56 -9.33 2.35
C SER A 14 21.18 -10.42 3.32
N TYR A 15 20.17 -11.22 2.95
CA TYR A 15 19.70 -12.35 3.75
C TYR A 15 19.54 -13.58 2.87
N CYS A 16 19.47 -14.77 3.45
CA CYS A 16 19.21 -15.97 2.67
C CYS A 16 17.80 -15.92 2.04
N SER A 17 17.63 -16.43 0.82
CA SER A 17 16.31 -16.44 0.16
C SER A 17 15.22 -17.09 1.01
N GLU A 18 15.50 -18.23 1.68
CA GLU A 18 14.54 -18.88 2.59
C GLU A 18 14.12 -17.98 3.76
N CYS A 19 15.09 -17.23 4.31
CA CYS A 19 14.89 -16.29 5.40
C CYS A 19 13.93 -15.18 4.95
N MET A 20 14.15 -14.65 3.75
CA MET A 20 13.31 -13.60 3.17
C MET A 20 11.90 -14.08 2.85
N VAL A 21 11.75 -15.30 2.33
CA VAL A 21 10.42 -15.89 2.07
C VAL A 21 9.61 -15.98 3.36
N ARG A 22 10.20 -16.53 4.44
CA ARG A 22 9.53 -16.64 5.74
C ARG A 22 9.19 -15.27 6.33
N TYR A 23 10.12 -14.31 6.23
CA TYR A 23 9.91 -12.95 6.69
C TYR A 23 8.73 -12.28 5.97
N VAL A 24 8.72 -12.32 4.64
CA VAL A 24 7.64 -11.72 3.83
C VAL A 24 6.31 -12.40 4.12
N GLN A 25 6.27 -13.73 4.21
CA GLN A 25 5.05 -14.45 4.54
C GLN A 25 4.49 -14.03 5.90
N SER A 26 5.34 -13.96 6.93
CA SER A 26 4.94 -13.51 8.26
C SER A 26 4.38 -12.08 8.24
N LYS A 27 5.00 -11.17 7.48
CA LYS A 27 4.49 -9.79 7.35
C LYS A 27 3.14 -9.72 6.66
N ILE A 28 2.92 -10.54 5.63
CA ILE A 28 1.60 -10.64 4.95
C ILE A 28 0.54 -11.21 5.90
N GLU A 29 0.89 -12.20 6.73
CA GLU A 29 0.00 -12.75 7.76
C GLU A 29 -0.37 -11.70 8.82
N GLU A 30 0.57 -10.82 9.17
CA GLU A 30 0.35 -9.63 10.03
C GLU A 30 -0.45 -8.51 9.32
N ASN A 31 -0.89 -8.70 8.07
CA ASN A 31 -1.53 -7.69 7.22
C ASN A 31 -0.63 -6.46 6.95
N VAL A 32 0.68 -6.63 7.04
CA VAL A 32 1.67 -5.61 6.68
C VAL A 32 1.96 -5.71 5.19
N ILE A 33 1.46 -4.74 4.42
CA ILE A 33 1.64 -4.69 2.96
C ILE A 33 2.89 -3.94 2.52
N SER A 34 3.40 -3.02 3.35
CA SER A 34 4.63 -2.27 3.12
C SER A 34 5.73 -2.94 3.90
N ILE A 35 6.50 -3.77 3.20
CA ILE A 35 7.55 -4.60 3.79
C ILE A 35 8.89 -3.94 3.52
N GLY A 36 9.62 -3.64 4.59
CA GLY A 36 10.94 -3.02 4.55
C GLY A 36 12.05 -4.01 4.83
N CYS A 37 13.26 -3.47 4.97
CA CYS A 37 14.40 -4.21 5.49
C CYS A 37 14.10 -4.75 6.91
N PRO A 38 14.47 -6.00 7.23
CA PRO A 38 14.37 -6.52 8.59
C PRO A 38 15.21 -5.75 9.61
N GLU A 39 16.26 -5.06 9.17
CA GLU A 39 17.16 -4.28 10.02
C GLU A 39 16.46 -3.07 10.65
N ILE A 40 16.71 -2.83 11.93
CA ILE A 40 16.10 -1.73 12.69
C ILE A 40 16.65 -0.40 12.15
N ASP A 41 15.79 0.64 12.09
CA ASP A 41 16.11 1.97 11.55
C ASP A 41 16.61 1.99 10.09
N CYS A 42 16.39 0.89 9.36
CA CYS A 42 16.74 0.79 7.95
C CYS A 42 15.57 1.18 7.04
N HIS A 43 15.85 2.05 6.08
CA HIS A 43 14.87 2.58 5.12
C HIS A 43 14.83 1.78 3.80
N GLY A 44 15.53 0.65 3.74
CA GLY A 44 15.49 -0.26 2.59
C GLY A 44 14.07 -0.80 2.38
N VAL A 45 13.64 -0.87 1.12
CA VAL A 45 12.29 -1.28 0.75
C VAL A 45 12.34 -2.59 -0.01
N LEU A 46 11.40 -3.49 0.27
CA LEU A 46 11.24 -4.73 -0.46
C LEU A 46 10.26 -4.51 -1.63
N GLU A 47 10.79 -4.46 -2.84
CA GLU A 47 9.97 -4.36 -4.05
C GLU A 47 9.36 -5.74 -4.39
N PRO A 48 8.02 -5.85 -4.55
CA PRO A 48 7.37 -7.12 -4.88
C PRO A 48 7.95 -7.80 -6.13
N GLU A 49 8.33 -7.02 -7.14
CA GLU A 49 8.89 -7.50 -8.40
C GLU A 49 10.16 -8.34 -8.19
N ILE A 50 11.02 -7.94 -7.25
CA ILE A 50 12.25 -8.69 -6.94
C ILE A 50 11.90 -9.97 -6.19
N CYS A 51 10.93 -9.88 -5.26
CA CYS A 51 10.49 -11.01 -4.45
C CYS A 51 9.72 -12.06 -5.25
N GLN A 52 9.20 -11.74 -6.44
CA GLN A 52 8.52 -12.70 -7.32
C GLN A 52 9.37 -13.95 -7.61
N SER A 53 10.70 -13.76 -7.70
CA SER A 53 11.64 -14.85 -8.00
C SER A 53 11.81 -15.85 -6.85
N ILE A 54 11.58 -15.42 -5.60
CA ILE A 54 11.79 -16.24 -4.40
C ILE A 54 10.49 -16.67 -3.73
N LEU A 55 9.39 -15.95 -3.93
CA LEU A 55 8.12 -16.20 -3.26
C LEU A 55 7.30 -17.30 -3.95
N PRO A 56 6.62 -18.17 -3.18
CA PRO A 56 5.59 -19.03 -3.72
C PRO A 56 4.49 -18.20 -4.42
N PRO A 57 3.93 -18.67 -5.56
CA PRO A 57 2.92 -17.93 -6.32
C PRO A 57 1.70 -17.50 -5.49
N GLU A 58 1.29 -18.33 -4.54
CA GLU A 58 0.17 -18.04 -3.63
C GLU A 58 0.45 -16.84 -2.71
N VAL A 59 1.67 -16.76 -2.16
CA VAL A 59 2.11 -15.68 -1.26
C VAL A 59 2.23 -14.39 -2.05
N PHE A 60 2.85 -14.45 -3.23
CA PHE A 60 2.98 -13.31 -4.14
C PHE A 60 1.62 -12.75 -4.56
N ASN A 61 0.68 -13.61 -4.97
CA ASN A 61 -0.66 -13.19 -5.36
C ASN A 61 -1.44 -12.55 -4.20
N ARG A 62 -1.32 -13.11 -2.99
CA ARG A 62 -1.95 -12.54 -1.79
C ARG A 62 -1.37 -11.16 -1.46
N TRP A 63 -0.05 -11.00 -1.56
CA TRP A 63 0.60 -9.70 -1.34
C TRP A 63 0.16 -8.67 -2.39
N GLY A 64 0.18 -9.04 -3.67
CA GLY A 64 -0.28 -8.18 -4.77
C GLY A 64 -1.73 -7.76 -4.62
N LYS A 65 -2.63 -8.68 -4.25
CA LYS A 65 -4.03 -8.37 -3.95
C LYS A 65 -4.15 -7.35 -2.82
N ALA A 66 -3.41 -7.53 -1.72
CA ALA A 66 -3.44 -6.61 -0.59
C ALA A 66 -2.90 -5.22 -0.95
N LEU A 67 -1.87 -5.14 -1.79
CA LEU A 67 -1.37 -3.87 -2.34
C LEU A 67 -2.41 -3.18 -3.22
N CYS A 68 -3.06 -3.91 -4.12
CA CYS A 68 -4.16 -3.38 -4.95
C CYS A 68 -5.33 -2.89 -4.10
N GLU A 69 -5.76 -3.66 -3.10
CA GLU A 69 -6.82 -3.27 -2.18
C GLU A 69 -6.46 -2.01 -1.39
N ALA A 70 -5.21 -1.87 -0.94
CA ALA A 70 -4.74 -0.68 -0.25
C ALA A 70 -4.74 0.57 -1.15
N LEU A 71 -4.39 0.42 -2.43
CA LEU A 71 -4.53 1.50 -3.41
C LEU A 71 -6.01 1.85 -3.59
N ILE A 72 -6.90 0.87 -3.75
CA ILE A 72 -8.34 1.10 -3.91
C ILE A 72 -8.95 1.80 -2.69
N LEU A 73 -8.59 1.36 -1.47
CA LEU A 73 -9.01 1.99 -0.22
C LEU A 73 -8.45 3.41 -0.05
N GLY A 74 -7.22 3.65 -0.51
CA GLY A 74 -6.67 5.00 -0.65
C GLY A 74 -7.43 5.84 -1.68
N THR A 75 -8.07 5.18 -2.65
CA THR A 75 -8.80 5.84 -3.71
C THR A 75 -10.32 5.94 -3.45
N GLN A 76 -10.72 6.78 -2.50
CA GLN A 76 -12.14 6.96 -2.20
C GLN A 76 -12.83 7.76 -3.32
N LYS A 77 -13.86 7.16 -3.94
CA LYS A 77 -14.71 7.85 -4.91
C LYS A 77 -15.80 8.62 -4.17
N PHE A 78 -16.02 9.86 -4.56
CA PHE A 78 -17.08 10.68 -4.00
C PHE A 78 -17.68 11.58 -5.09
N TYR A 79 -18.88 12.09 -4.86
CA TYR A 79 -19.55 12.98 -5.81
C TYR A 79 -19.33 14.44 -5.40
N CYS A 80 -19.21 15.30 -6.40
CA CYS A 80 -19.29 16.75 -6.23
C CYS A 80 -20.61 17.10 -5.52
N PRO A 81 -20.59 17.80 -4.38
CA PRO A 81 -21.81 18.08 -3.60
C PRO A 81 -22.73 19.12 -4.25
N PHE A 82 -22.24 19.84 -5.27
CA PHE A 82 -23.03 20.79 -6.04
C PHE A 82 -23.97 20.04 -6.97
N LYS A 83 -25.29 20.13 -6.74
CA LYS A 83 -26.32 19.40 -7.48
C LYS A 83 -26.26 19.65 -8.99
N ASP A 84 -25.88 20.85 -9.40
CA ASP A 84 -25.69 21.28 -10.79
C ASP A 84 -24.45 20.66 -11.47
N CYS A 85 -23.55 20.05 -10.70
CA CYS A 85 -22.36 19.37 -11.21
C CYS A 85 -22.46 17.86 -11.00
N SER A 86 -22.59 17.42 -9.74
CA SER A 86 -22.67 16.00 -9.34
C SER A 86 -21.61 15.09 -9.98
N ALA A 87 -20.47 15.66 -10.42
CA ALA A 87 -19.41 14.92 -11.08
C ALA A 87 -18.79 13.89 -10.13
N LEU A 88 -18.47 12.71 -10.65
CA LEU A 88 -17.75 11.68 -9.93
C LEU A 88 -16.28 12.08 -9.81
N LEU A 89 -15.76 12.15 -8.59
CA LEU A 89 -14.40 12.53 -8.27
C LEU A 89 -13.67 11.36 -7.62
N HIS A 90 -12.40 11.19 -8.00
CA HIS A 90 -11.49 10.19 -7.43
C HIS A 90 -10.56 10.91 -6.46
N ASN A 91 -10.61 10.60 -5.17
CA ASN A 91 -9.59 11.08 -4.25
C ASN A 91 -8.37 10.17 -4.39
N GLU A 92 -7.18 10.69 -4.70
CA GLU A 92 -5.92 9.91 -4.62
C GLU A 92 -5.38 9.87 -3.17
N GLY A 93 -6.29 9.82 -2.19
CA GLY A 93 -6.06 10.25 -0.82
C GLY A 93 -5.71 9.12 0.15
N GLY A 94 -4.44 8.73 0.19
CA GLY A 94 -3.87 8.07 1.36
C GLY A 94 -4.10 8.89 2.64
N ARG A 95 -4.85 8.32 3.59
CA ARG A 95 -4.98 8.69 5.02
C ARG A 95 -4.54 10.11 5.41
N LYS A 96 -5.24 11.16 4.98
CA LYS A 96 -5.06 12.50 5.58
C LYS A 96 -6.39 13.18 5.89
N LYS A 97 -6.45 13.67 7.13
CA LYS A 97 -7.53 14.43 7.78
C LYS A 97 -8.06 15.54 6.85
N ILE A 98 -9.38 15.59 6.70
CA ILE A 98 -10.20 16.70 6.15
C ILE A 98 -9.47 17.49 5.05
N LEU A 99 -9.58 17.02 3.82
CA LEU A 99 -9.05 17.69 2.65
C LEU A 99 -10.17 18.57 2.07
N GLN A 100 -9.99 19.89 2.11
CA GLN A 100 -10.68 20.72 1.13
C GLN A 100 -10.26 20.24 -0.25
N SER A 101 -11.22 19.97 -1.13
CA SER A 101 -10.93 19.59 -2.51
C SER A 101 -11.67 20.49 -3.46
N GLU A 102 -11.01 20.83 -4.56
CA GLU A 102 -11.59 21.58 -5.65
C GLU A 102 -12.09 20.59 -6.71
N CYS A 103 -13.31 20.82 -7.20
CA CYS A 103 -13.87 19.99 -8.26
C CYS A 103 -13.30 20.44 -9.62
N PRO A 104 -12.58 19.62 -10.39
CA PRO A 104 -12.06 20.00 -11.70
C PRO A 104 -13.15 20.28 -12.75
N HIS A 105 -14.38 19.85 -12.51
CA HIS A 105 -15.50 20.08 -13.44
C HIS A 105 -16.19 21.43 -13.24
N CYS A 106 -16.19 21.98 -12.02
CA CYS A 106 -16.85 23.25 -11.73
C CYS A 106 -15.95 24.29 -11.04
N ASN A 107 -14.69 23.94 -10.77
CA ASN A 107 -13.68 24.75 -10.08
C ASN A 107 -14.18 25.33 -8.75
N ARG A 108 -15.04 24.57 -8.05
CA ARG A 108 -15.57 24.95 -6.74
C ARG A 108 -14.89 24.12 -5.66
N LEU A 109 -14.42 24.79 -4.62
CA LEU A 109 -13.92 24.19 -3.39
C LEU A 109 -15.09 23.66 -2.56
N PHE A 110 -14.94 22.44 -2.04
CA PHE A 110 -15.87 21.86 -1.09
C PHE A 110 -15.13 21.02 -0.05
N VAL A 111 -15.76 20.85 1.10
CA VAL A 111 -15.28 20.02 2.20
C VAL A 111 -16.07 18.72 2.18
N HIS A 112 -15.40 17.59 2.20
CA HIS A 112 -16.05 16.28 2.32
C HIS A 112 -15.73 15.65 3.67
N ASN A 113 -16.78 15.16 4.33
CA ASN A 113 -16.67 14.41 5.58
C ASN A 113 -16.40 12.95 5.24
N VAL A 114 -15.12 12.55 5.21
CA VAL A 114 -14.77 11.13 5.17
C VAL A 114 -15.26 10.48 6.47
N LYS A 115 -16.21 9.55 6.37
CA LYS A 115 -16.62 8.74 7.52
C LYS A 115 -15.48 7.76 7.81
N PHE A 116 -14.76 8.00 8.89
CA PHE A 116 -13.80 7.02 9.40
C PHE A 116 -14.60 5.82 9.93
N HIS A 117 -14.53 4.68 9.23
CA HIS A 117 -14.77 3.40 9.89
C HIS A 117 -13.57 3.14 10.79
N GLY A 118 -13.61 3.68 12.01
CA GLY A 118 -12.67 3.32 13.05
C GLY A 118 -12.80 1.82 13.32
N THR A 119 -11.76 1.05 13.03
CA THR A 119 -11.58 -0.26 13.63
C THR A 119 -11.35 -0.01 15.12
N GLN A 120 -12.42 -0.15 15.90
CA GLN A 120 -12.34 -0.31 17.35
C GLN A 120 -11.53 -1.57 17.63
N GLY A 121 -10.48 -1.43 18.44
CA GLY A 121 -9.77 -2.55 19.04
C GLY A 121 -10.56 -3.20 20.17
#